data_AF-A0AAE3JHZ1-F1
#
_entry.id   AF-A0AAE3JHZ1-F1
#
_cell.length_a   1.000
_cell.length_b   1.000
_cell.length_c   1.000
_cell.angle_alpha   90.00
_cell.angle_beta   90.00
_cell.angle_gamma   90.00
#
_symmetry.space_group_name_H-M   'P 1'
#
loop_
_entity.id
_entity.type
_entity.pdbx_description
1 polymer ?
#
loop_
_entity_poly.entity_id
_entity_poly.type
_entity_poly.pdbx_seq_one_letter_code
_entity_poly.pdbx_strand_id
1 'polypeptide(L)' 'MKVDFIETVTGRGAGTKRFRALVTTTRKTPPKKAEKLNPLGIYIEEYNSLKSLAYKEHSNVQKT' A
#
# COMPACT_ATOMS: atom_id res chain seq x y z
N MET A 1 -1.28 -10.09 -6.79
CA MET A 1 -1.76 -8.74 -7.15
C MET A 1 -0.69 -7.70 -6.82
N LYS A 2 -0.55 -6.65 -7.63
CA LYS A 2 0.33 -5.50 -7.32
C LYS A 2 -0.54 -4.30 -6.97
N VAL A 3 -0.23 -3.59 -5.90
CA VAL A 3 -0.96 -2.39 -5.45
C VAL A 3 0.02 -1.27 -5.20
N ASP A 4 -0.11 -0.19 -5.95
CA ASP A 4 0.66 1.04 -5.73
C ASP A 4 -0.13 1.97 -4.81
N PHE A 5 0.54 2.49 -3.78
CA PHE A 5 -0.10 3.39 -2.82
C PHE A 5 0.85 4.50 -2.36
N ILE A 6 0.23 5.57 -1.86
CA ILE A 6 0.91 6.73 -1.29
C ILE A 6 0.62 6.73 0.20
N GLU A 7 1.67 6.68 1.02
CA GLU A 7 1.59 6.89 2.46
C GLU A 7 1.85 8.37 2.74
N THR A 8 0.92 9.02 3.46
CA THR A 8 1.09 10.38 3.96
C THR A 8 1.18 10.32 5.48
N VAL A 9 2.32 10.74 6.02
CA VAL A 9 2.57 10.81 7.45
C VAL A 9 2.45 12.26 7.90
N THR A 10 1.65 12.51 8.94
CA THR A 10 1.46 13.83 9.55
C THR A 10 2.13 13.88 10.92
N GLY A 11 2.66 15.04 11.33
CA GLY A 11 3.32 15.24 12.63
C GLY A 11 4.85 15.29 12.55
N ARG A 12 5.55 14.82 13.59
CA ARG A 12 7.03 14.83 13.60
C ARG A 12 7.56 13.80 12.60
N GLY A 13 8.32 14.25 11.60
CA GLY A 13 8.74 13.40 10.48
C GLY A 13 7.69 13.31 9.36
N ALA A 14 6.83 14.34 9.24
CA ALA A 14 5.85 14.45 8.17
C ALA A 14 6.48 14.34 6.78
N GLY A 15 5.71 13.75 5.87
CA GLY A 15 6.11 13.59 4.48
C GLY A 15 5.25 12.56 3.77
N THR A 16 5.50 12.44 2.47
CA THR A 16 4.76 11.53 1.60
C THR A 16 5.74 10.54 0.97
N LYS A 17 5.40 9.26 1.00
CA LYS A 17 6.22 8.19 0.41
C LYS A 17 5.36 7.32 -0.51
N ARG A 18 5.94 6.90 -1.63
CA ARG A 18 5.31 5.98 -2.60
C ARG A 18 5.80 4.57 -2.36
N PHE A 19 4.88 3.62 -2.32
CA PHE A 19 5.15 2.21 -2.07
C PHE A 19 4.45 1.33 -3.10
N ARG A 20 4.97 0.12 -3.27
CA ARG A 20 4.32 -0.96 -4.03
C ARG A 20 4.20 -2.18 -3.14
N ALA A 21 2.98 -2.67 -2.96
CA ALA A 21 2.70 -3.93 -2.30
C ALA A 21 2.51 -5.05 -3.33
N LEU A 22 3.09 -6.20 -3.04
CA LEU A 22 2.75 -7.48 -3.65
C LEU A 22 1.83 -8.21 -2.67
N VAL A 23 0.62 -8.52 -3.10
CA VAL A 23 -0.42 -9.12 -2.26
C VAL A 23 -0.93 -10.39 -2.93
N THR A 24 -0.89 -11.51 -2.22
CA THR A 24 -1.52 -12.76 -2.62
C THR A 24 -2.82 -12.92 -1.84
N THR A 25 -3.92 -13.17 -2.55
CA THR A 25 -5.25 -13.29 -1.93
C THR A 25 -5.91 -14.60 -2.32
N THR A 26 -6.70 -15.17 -1.42
CA THR A 26 -7.60 -16.29 -1.69
C THR A 26 -9.06 -15.87 -1.50
N ARG A 27 -9.97 -16.65 -2.08
CA ARG A 27 -11.41 -16.54 -1.82
C ARG A 27 -11.87 -17.74 -1.02
N LYS A 28 -12.59 -17.49 0.07
CA LYS A 28 -13.18 -18.51 0.93
C LYS A 28 -14.55 -18.03 1.39
N THR A 29 -15.50 -18.94 1.63
CA THR A 29 -16.80 -18.56 2.20
C THR A 29 -16.58 -17.98 3.60
N PRO A 30 -16.99 -16.71 3.86
CA PRO A 30 -16.80 -16.10 5.17
C PRO A 30 -17.72 -16.75 6.21
N PRO A 31 -17.27 -16.91 7.47
CA PRO A 31 -18.18 -17.27 8.56
C PRO A 31 -19.28 -16.21 8.73
N LYS A 32 -20.50 -16.62 9.12
CA LYS A 32 -21.67 -15.72 9.28
C LYS A 32 -21.38 -14.44 10.07
N LYS A 33 -20.52 -14.51 11.09
CA LYS A 33 -20.13 -13.35 11.92
C LYS A 33 -19.24 -12.34 11.19
N ALA A 34 -18.45 -12.79 10.22
CA ALA A 34 -17.50 -11.97 9.45
C ALA A 34 -18.05 -11.55 8.08
N GLU A 35 -19.11 -12.20 7.60
CA GLU A 35 -19.73 -11.95 6.28
C GLU A 35 -20.15 -10.48 6.09
N LYS A 36 -20.64 -9.82 7.15
CA LYS A 36 -21.01 -8.39 7.06
C LYS A 36 -19.81 -7.48 6.76
N LEU A 37 -18.63 -7.81 7.27
CA LEU A 37 -17.40 -7.01 7.08
C LEU A 37 -16.62 -7.42 5.84
N ASN A 38 -16.69 -8.71 5.46
CA ASN A 38 -16.03 -9.25 4.27
C ASN A 38 -17.01 -10.10 3.44
N PRO A 39 -17.99 -9.46 2.77
CA PRO A 39 -19.03 -10.19 2.03
C PRO A 39 -18.50 -10.93 0.81
N LEU A 40 -17.33 -10.52 0.29
CA LEU A 40 -16.69 -11.16 -0.86
C LEU A 40 -15.78 -12.33 -0.45
N GLY A 41 -15.54 -12.52 0.85
CA GLY A 41 -14.70 -13.61 1.35
C GLY A 41 -13.25 -13.54 0.86
N ILE A 42 -12.70 -12.34 0.70
CA ILE A 42 -11.32 -12.14 0.22
C ILE A 42 -10.38 -12.14 1.43
N TYR A 43 -9.39 -13.03 1.42
CA TYR A 43 -8.39 -13.15 2.48
C TYR A 43 -6.99 -12.94 1.92
N ILE A 44 -6.14 -12.23 2.65
CA ILE A 44 -4.72 -12.04 2.30
C ILE A 44 -3.95 -13.23 2.86
N GLU A 45 -3.25 -13.97 1.99
CA GLU A 45 -2.37 -15.07 2.40
C GLU A 45 -0.93 -14.58 2.57
N GLU A 46 -0.49 -13.68 1.67
CA GLU A 46 0.86 -13.12 1.70
C GLU A 46 0.82 -11.63 1.41
N TYR A 47 1.64 -10.89 2.14
CA TYR A 47 1.83 -9.46 1.95
C TYR A 47 3.32 -9.13 1.99
N ASN A 48 3.81 -8.52 0.92
CA ASN A 48 5.16 -7.99 0.86
C ASN A 48 5.14 -6.54 0.34
N SER A 49 5.50 -5.59 1.21
CA SER A 49 5.71 -4.20 0.82
C SER A 49 7.14 -4.01 0.34
N LEU A 50 7.32 -3.82 -0.96
CA LEU A 50 8.62 -3.44 -1.51
C LEU A 50 8.86 -1.96 -1.17
N LYS A 51 10.02 -1.68 -0.54
CA LYS A 51 10.42 -0.34 -0.10
C LYS A 51 10.46 0.66 -1.27
N SER A 52 10.27 1.93 -0.91
CA SER A 52 9.98 3.07 -1.78
C SER A 52 10.58 3.02 -3.18
N LEU A 53 9.73 3.23 -4.20
CA LEU A 53 10.20 3.66 -5.51
C LEU A 53 10.83 5.04 -5.35
N ALA A 54 12.15 5.09 -5.16
CA ALA A 54 12.89 6.32 -5.05
C ALA A 54 12.76 7.08 -6.37
N TYR A 55 11.94 8.12 -6.39
CA TYR A 55 12.10 9.17 -7.38
C TYR A 55 13.32 9.97 -6.96
N LYS A 56 14.41 9.90 -7.73
CA LYS A 56 15.40 10.97 -7.72
C LYS A 56 14.63 12.23 -8.15
N GLU A 57 14.31 13.10 -7.20
CA GLU A 57 13.92 14.46 -7.54
C GLU A 57 15.11 15.10 -8.25
N HIS A 58 15.06 15.15 -9.58
CA HIS A 58 15.86 16.10 -10.33
C HIS A 58 15.23 17.48 -10.16
N SER A 59 15.35 18.05 -8.95
CA SER A 59 15.20 19.48 -8.78
C SER A 59 16.52 20.14 -9.19
N ASN A 60 16.69 20.28 -10.51
CA ASN A 60 17.52 21.34 -11.07
C ASN A 60 16.93 22.67 -10.57
N VAL A 61 17.55 23.26 -9.55
CA VAL A 61 17.45 24.69 -9.30
C VAL A 61 18.87 25.25 -9.40
N GLN A 62 19.36 25.33 -10.64
CA GLN A 62 20.27 26.41 -11.02
C GLN A 62 19.41 27.64 -11.31
N LYS A 63 19.76 28.75 -10.65
CA LYS A 63 19.42 30.18 -10.85
C LYS A 63 19.26 30.77 -9.44
N THR A 64 20.01 31.76 -8.98
CA THR A 64 21.01 32.65 -9.58
C THR A 64 21.82 33.22 -8.41
#